data_AF-A0A7H4LBJ4-F1
#
_entry.id   AF-A0A7H4LBJ4-F1
#
_cell.length_a   1.000
_cell.length_b   1.000
_cell.length_c   1.000
_cell.angle_alpha   90.00
_cell.angle_beta   90.00
_cell.angle_gamma   90.00
#
_symmetry.space_group_name_H-M   'P 1'
#
loop_
_entity.id
_entity.type
_entity.pdbx_description
1 polymer ?
#
loop_
_entity_poly.entity_id
_entity_poly.type
_entity_poly.pdbx_seq_one_letter_code
_entity_poly.pdbx_strand_id
1 'polypeptide(L)'
;MEDNDGNTALHLAIQAGSLLMFRVLLRNQKVNLNISNKKGQTALDVSRYKIPPGLFNDQKSGTKIHFALKVVNARSGGCRRDHFEEKYNQQLKHNEREEFDAFIIASTFSFILFAMSMVGLIYSGYPIFNPHSRRIYLLVALYFGSTSITCFTTAFAVG
;
A
#
# COMPACT_ATOMS: atom_id res chain seq x y z
N MET A 1 -4.82 -14.70 31.47
CA MET A 1 -3.36 -14.44 31.50
C MET A 1 -3.09 -13.43 30.41
N GLU A 2 -2.50 -12.30 30.77
CA GLU A 2 -2.28 -11.13 29.93
C GLU A 2 -0.78 -10.83 29.89
N ASP A 3 -0.30 -10.22 28.82
CA ASP A 3 1.08 -9.71 28.74
C ASP A 3 1.23 -8.38 29.49
N ASN A 4 2.43 -7.79 29.41
CA ASN A 4 2.74 -6.52 30.05
C ASN A 4 1.90 -5.34 29.53
N ASP A 5 1.30 -5.45 28.35
CA ASP A 5 0.42 -4.46 27.72
C ASP A 5 -1.07 -4.76 27.96
N GLY A 6 -1.40 -5.83 28.71
CA GLY A 6 -2.78 -6.30 28.90
C GLY A 6 -3.32 -7.08 27.69
N ASN A 7 -2.49 -7.40 26.71
CA ASN A 7 -2.91 -8.19 25.56
C ASN A 7 -3.11 -9.64 25.99
N THR A 8 -4.31 -10.13 25.72
CA THR A 8 -4.63 -11.56 25.78
C THR A 8 -3.98 -12.33 24.63
N ALA A 9 -3.89 -13.66 24.74
CA ALA A 9 -3.43 -14.53 23.65
C ALA A 9 -4.14 -14.27 22.30
N LEU A 10 -5.41 -13.86 22.33
CA LEU A 10 -6.17 -13.50 21.13
C LEU A 10 -5.64 -12.23 20.44
N HIS A 11 -5.28 -11.19 21.21
CA HIS A 11 -4.66 -9.97 20.67
C HIS A 11 -3.33 -10.30 19.98
N LEU A 12 -2.49 -11.13 20.61
CA LEU A 12 -1.22 -11.57 20.05
C LEU A 12 -1.39 -12.38 18.77
N ALA A 13 -2.40 -13.27 18.70
CA ALA A 13 -2.69 -14.03 17.49
C ALA A 13 -3.07 -13.13 16.29
N ILE A 14 -3.81 -12.05 16.56
CA ILE A 14 -4.21 -11.05 15.55
C ILE A 14 -3.00 -10.21 15.13
N GLN A 15 -2.19 -9.77 16.09
CA GLN A 15 -0.96 -9.04 15.84
C GLN A 15 0.03 -9.86 15.01
N ALA A 16 0.15 -11.16 15.30
CA ALA A 16 0.91 -12.11 14.49
C ALA A 16 0.26 -12.37 13.11
N GLY A 17 -1.07 -12.23 12.98
CA GLY A 17 -1.81 -12.48 11.72
C GLY A 17 -1.98 -13.97 11.42
N SER A 18 -1.82 -14.81 12.44
CA SER A 18 -1.93 -16.25 12.33
C SER A 18 -3.39 -16.67 12.45
N LEU A 19 -4.02 -16.96 11.30
CA LEU A 19 -5.38 -17.50 11.26
C LEU A 19 -5.48 -18.85 11.97
N LEU A 20 -4.41 -19.66 11.93
CA LEU A 20 -4.35 -20.95 12.63
C LEU A 20 -4.46 -20.76 14.14
N MET A 21 -3.64 -19.88 14.72
CA MET A 21 -3.70 -19.61 16.16
C MET A 21 -5.05 -19.00 16.56
N PHE A 22 -5.57 -18.08 15.74
CA PHE A 22 -6.90 -17.50 15.95
C PHE A 22 -7.99 -18.57 15.99
N ARG A 23 -8.00 -19.53 15.04
CA ARG A 23 -8.98 -20.63 14.99
C ARG A 23 -8.87 -21.58 16.18
N VAL A 24 -7.65 -21.93 16.58
CA VAL A 24 -7.41 -22.80 17.74
C VAL A 24 -7.90 -22.13 19.03
N LEU A 25 -7.63 -20.85 19.21
CA LEU A 25 -8.12 -20.07 20.35
C LEU A 25 -9.65 -19.97 20.35
N LEU A 26 -10.29 -19.79 19.19
CA LEU A 26 -11.75 -19.75 19.06
C LEU A 26 -12.44 -21.08 19.38
N ARG A 27 -11.76 -22.21 19.10
CA ARG A 27 -12.30 -23.56 19.36
C ARG A 27 -12.47 -23.82 20.86
N ASN A 28 -11.74 -23.09 21.71
CA ASN A 28 -11.91 -23.12 23.15
C ASN A 28 -13.07 -22.18 23.54
N GLN A 29 -14.25 -22.75 23.77
CA GLN A 29 -15.53 -22.05 24.01
C GLN A 29 -15.56 -21.11 25.23
N LYS A 30 -14.48 -21.07 26.04
CA LYS A 30 -14.35 -20.20 27.24
C LYS A 30 -13.51 -18.93 27.00
N VAL A 31 -13.08 -18.64 25.77
CA VAL A 31 -12.29 -17.43 25.52
C VAL A 31 -13.22 -16.20 25.55
N ASN A 32 -13.06 -15.38 26.58
CA ASN A 32 -13.74 -14.08 26.67
C ASN A 32 -13.17 -13.14 25.59
N LEU A 33 -13.96 -12.91 24.55
CA LEU A 33 -13.60 -12.06 23.39
C LEU A 33 -13.64 -10.56 23.69
N ASN A 34 -14.31 -10.17 24.80
CA ASN A 34 -14.55 -8.78 25.19
C ASN A 34 -13.50 -8.25 26.18
N ILE A 35 -12.41 -8.97 26.40
CA ILE A 35 -11.30 -8.46 27.23
C ILE A 35 -10.60 -7.36 26.44
N SER A 36 -10.49 -6.18 27.04
CA SER A 36 -9.69 -5.09 26.52
C SER A 36 -8.29 -5.11 27.11
N ASN A 37 -7.29 -4.77 26.31
CA ASN A 37 -5.93 -4.53 26.80
C ASN A 37 -5.85 -3.23 27.63
N LYS A 38 -4.65 -2.89 28.14
CA LYS A 38 -4.44 -1.65 28.93
C LYS A 38 -4.73 -0.37 28.14
N LYS A 39 -4.75 -0.44 26.81
CA LYS A 39 -5.13 0.66 25.91
C LYS A 39 -6.64 0.75 25.69
N GLY A 40 -7.43 -0.11 26.34
CA GLY A 40 -8.89 -0.21 26.16
C GLY A 40 -9.30 -0.83 24.82
N GLN A 41 -8.35 -1.43 24.08
CA GLN A 41 -8.60 -2.04 22.79
C GLN A 41 -8.99 -3.49 22.97
N THR A 42 -10.04 -3.91 22.27
CA THR A 42 -10.42 -5.32 22.17
C THR A 42 -9.72 -5.98 20.98
N ALA A 43 -9.79 -7.31 20.91
CA ALA A 43 -9.29 -8.08 19.79
C ALA A 43 -9.84 -7.58 18.45
N LEU A 44 -11.11 -7.15 18.41
CA LEU A 44 -11.74 -6.59 17.21
C LEU A 44 -11.08 -5.26 16.80
N ASP A 45 -10.81 -4.38 17.76
CA ASP A 45 -10.19 -3.07 17.48
C ASP A 45 -8.76 -3.25 16.96
N VAL A 46 -7.97 -4.15 17.58
CA VAL A 46 -6.62 -4.50 17.12
C VAL A 46 -6.63 -5.07 15.69
N SER A 47 -7.62 -5.89 15.35
CA SER A 47 -7.73 -6.46 13.99
C SER A 47 -7.96 -5.40 12.91
N ARG A 48 -8.63 -4.29 13.23
CA ARG A 48 -8.85 -3.19 12.29
C ARG A 48 -7.57 -2.45 11.93
N TYR A 49 -6.66 -2.25 12.89
CA TYR A 49 -5.37 -1.61 12.63
C TYR A 49 -4.46 -2.42 11.69
N LYS A 50 -4.74 -3.71 11.49
CA LYS A 50 -3.97 -4.59 10.60
C LYS A 50 -4.54 -4.64 9.19
N ILE A 51 -5.75 -4.13 8.96
CA ILE A 51 -6.32 -4.07 7.61
C ILE A 51 -5.76 -2.81 6.95
N PRO A 52 -4.89 -2.95 5.93
CA PRO A 52 -4.43 -1.79 5.18
C PRO A 52 -5.61 -1.08 4.50
N PRO A 53 -5.50 0.25 4.30
CA PRO A 53 -6.51 1.02 3.59
C PRO A 53 -6.86 0.42 2.22
N GLY A 54 -8.15 0.41 1.88
CA GLY A 54 -8.65 -0.07 0.58
C GLY A 54 -8.79 -1.60 0.42
N LEU A 55 -8.35 -2.42 1.38
CA LEU A 55 -8.28 -3.89 1.24
C LEU A 55 -9.37 -4.66 2.03
N PHE A 56 -10.52 -4.04 2.33
CA PHE A 56 -11.60 -4.69 3.09
C PHE A 56 -12.18 -5.96 2.41
N ASN A 57 -11.93 -6.16 1.11
CA ASN A 57 -12.44 -7.28 0.32
C ASN A 57 -11.40 -8.37 0.03
N ASP A 58 -10.13 -8.20 0.44
CA ASP A 58 -9.07 -9.13 0.03
C ASP A 58 -8.98 -10.36 0.94
N GLN A 59 -8.59 -11.50 0.38
CA GLN A 59 -8.57 -12.82 1.03
C GLN A 59 -7.39 -13.02 1.97
N LYS A 60 -6.80 -11.95 2.51
CA LYS A 60 -5.70 -12.03 3.48
C LYS A 60 -6.19 -12.55 4.83
N SER A 61 -5.28 -13.15 5.60
CA SER A 61 -5.62 -13.73 6.91
C SER A 61 -6.23 -12.71 7.87
N GLY A 62 -5.79 -11.45 7.82
CA GLY A 62 -6.29 -10.37 8.69
C GLY A 62 -7.77 -10.01 8.49
N THR A 63 -8.23 -9.93 7.24
CA THR A 63 -9.65 -9.64 6.92
C THR A 63 -10.56 -10.79 7.34
N LYS A 64 -10.11 -12.05 7.16
CA LYS A 64 -10.83 -13.24 7.65
C LYS A 64 -10.95 -13.25 9.17
N ILE A 65 -9.89 -12.87 9.88
CA ILE A 65 -9.90 -12.79 11.35
C ILE A 65 -10.85 -11.68 11.82
N HIS A 66 -10.81 -10.49 11.21
CA HIS A 66 -11.74 -9.40 11.52
C HIS A 66 -13.20 -9.80 11.24
N PHE A 67 -13.47 -10.42 10.09
CA PHE A 67 -14.82 -10.89 9.75
C PHE A 67 -15.29 -11.96 10.73
N ALA A 68 -14.42 -12.92 11.10
CA ALA A 68 -14.75 -13.92 12.10
C ALA A 68 -15.05 -13.29 13.47
N LEU A 69 -14.26 -12.30 13.93
CA LEU A 69 -14.49 -11.53 15.15
C LEU A 69 -15.82 -10.77 15.12
N LYS A 70 -16.19 -10.23 13.96
CA LYS A 70 -17.49 -9.58 13.73
C LYS A 70 -18.64 -10.58 13.81
N VAL A 71 -18.49 -11.77 13.22
CA VAL A 71 -19.51 -12.84 13.25
C VAL A 71 -19.73 -13.39 14.66
N VAL A 72 -18.67 -13.52 15.47
CA VAL A 72 -18.79 -13.94 16.88
C VAL A 72 -19.27 -12.83 17.82
N ASN A 73 -19.75 -11.71 17.27
CA ASN A 73 -20.30 -10.57 17.99
C ASN A 73 -19.38 -10.03 19.09
N ALA A 74 -18.07 -10.05 18.85
CA ALA A 74 -17.10 -9.45 19.75
C ALA A 74 -17.42 -7.95 19.91
N ARG A 75 -17.63 -7.50 21.14
CA ARG A 75 -17.99 -6.12 21.42
C ARG A 75 -16.75 -5.26 21.16
N SER A 76 -16.86 -4.27 20.26
CA SER A 76 -15.81 -3.27 20.08
C SER A 76 -15.67 -2.51 21.41
N GLY A 77 -14.44 -2.46 21.93
CA GLY A 77 -14.13 -1.60 23.05
C GLY A 77 -14.37 -0.16 22.63
N GLY A 78 -14.65 0.73 23.59
CA GLY A 78 -14.77 2.17 23.35
C GLY A 78 -13.43 2.81 22.96
N CYS A 79 -12.67 2.20 22.06
CA CYS A 79 -11.47 2.80 21.48
C CYS A 79 -11.91 4.09 20.79
N ARG A 80 -11.28 5.21 21.16
CA ARG A 80 -11.46 6.50 20.50
C ARG A 80 -11.25 6.32 19.00
N ARG A 81 -12.35 6.39 18.25
CA ARG A 81 -12.39 6.17 16.79
C ARG A 81 -11.45 7.15 16.08
N ASP A 82 -11.29 8.33 16.65
CA ASP A 82 -10.45 9.45 16.24
C ASP A 82 -8.99 9.04 16.03
N HIS A 83 -8.41 8.26 16.97
CA HIS A 83 -7.01 7.86 16.87
C HIS A 83 -6.77 6.80 15.79
N PHE A 84 -7.80 5.99 15.50
CA PHE A 84 -7.78 5.04 14.38
C PHE A 84 -7.87 5.79 13.05
N GLU A 85 -8.84 6.70 12.92
CA GLU A 85 -9.02 7.50 11.70
C GLU A 85 -7.78 8.34 11.41
N GLU A 86 -7.17 8.96 12.43
CA GLU A 86 -5.94 9.73 12.25
C GLU A 86 -4.79 8.86 11.72
N LYS A 87 -4.56 7.68 12.31
CA LYS A 87 -3.51 6.76 11.85
C LYS A 87 -3.78 6.23 10.44
N TYR A 88 -5.04 5.94 10.13
CA TYR A 88 -5.47 5.52 8.79
C TYR A 88 -5.21 6.62 7.77
N ASN A 89 -5.62 7.85 8.08
CA ASN A 89 -5.42 9.01 7.23
C ASN A 89 -3.94 9.35 7.06
N GLN A 90 -3.12 9.20 8.10
CA GLN A 90 -1.67 9.34 8.02
C GLN A 90 -1.03 8.28 7.11
N GLN A 91 -1.45 7.02 7.23
CA GLN A 91 -0.97 5.95 6.36
C GLN A 91 -1.40 6.14 4.90
N LEU A 92 -2.62 6.62 4.67
CA LEU A 92 -3.11 6.96 3.32
C LEU A 92 -2.24 8.06 2.71
N LYS A 93 -2.06 9.17 3.43
CA LYS A 93 -1.24 10.31 3.00
C LYS A 93 0.21 9.91 2.75
N HIS A 94 0.75 8.99 3.55
CA HIS A 94 2.09 8.46 3.34
C HIS A 94 2.15 7.63 2.06
N ASN A 95 1.19 6.73 1.82
CA ASN A 95 1.17 5.91 0.62
C ASN A 95 0.99 6.76 -0.66
N GLU A 96 0.06 7.72 -0.63
CA GLU A 96 -0.13 8.69 -1.71
C GLU A 96 1.14 9.51 -1.98
N ARG A 97 1.84 9.94 -0.92
CA ARG A 97 3.10 10.67 -1.04
C ARG A 97 4.21 9.81 -1.65
N GLU A 98 4.36 8.56 -1.22
CA GLU A 98 5.38 7.64 -1.77
C GLU A 98 5.11 7.33 -3.25
N GLU A 99 3.85 7.09 -3.62
CA GLU A 99 3.46 6.89 -5.03
C GLU A 99 3.76 8.15 -5.86
N PHE A 100 3.47 9.33 -5.32
CA PHE A 100 3.78 10.59 -5.96
C PHE A 100 5.29 10.82 -6.10
N ASP A 101 6.08 10.59 -5.06
CA ASP A 101 7.53 10.75 -5.08
C ASP A 101 8.18 9.79 -6.10
N ALA A 102 7.73 8.53 -6.16
CA ALA A 102 8.18 7.57 -7.18
C ALA A 102 7.83 8.02 -8.60
N PHE A 103 6.64 8.59 -8.80
CA PHE A 103 6.21 9.15 -10.08
C PHE A 103 7.07 10.35 -10.50
N ILE A 104 7.39 11.25 -9.58
CA ILE A 104 8.23 12.41 -9.85
C ILE A 104 9.64 11.96 -10.23
N ILE A 105 10.21 11.00 -9.50
CA ILE A 105 11.51 10.41 -9.81
C ILE A 105 11.50 9.79 -11.21
N ALA A 106 10.52 8.94 -11.55
CA ALA A 106 10.41 8.35 -12.89
C ALA A 106 10.31 9.40 -14.00
N SER A 107 9.53 10.46 -13.76
CA SER A 107 9.38 11.57 -14.70
C SER A 107 10.69 12.31 -14.94
N THR A 108 11.47 12.60 -13.88
CA THR A 108 12.79 13.23 -14.03
C THR A 108 13.78 12.39 -14.83
N PHE A 109 13.82 11.07 -14.62
CA PHE A 109 14.65 10.17 -15.42
C PHE A 109 14.23 10.19 -16.90
N SER A 110 12.92 10.24 -17.17
CA SER A 110 12.40 10.32 -18.54
C SER A 110 12.88 11.58 -19.26
N PHE A 111 12.87 12.74 -18.59
CA PHE A 111 13.38 14.00 -19.17
C PHE A 111 14.88 13.95 -19.48
N ILE A 112 15.69 13.37 -18.58
CA ILE A 112 17.14 13.24 -18.80
C ILE A 112 17.42 12.37 -20.02
N LEU A 113 16.74 11.21 -20.12
CA LEU A 113 16.90 10.30 -21.25
C LEU A 113 16.40 10.91 -22.57
N PHE A 114 15.32 11.70 -22.52
CA PHE A 114 14.84 12.46 -23.68
C PHE A 114 15.88 13.48 -24.16
N ALA A 115 16.50 14.24 -23.25
CA ALA A 115 17.55 15.20 -23.59
C ALA A 115 18.76 14.50 -24.25
N MET A 116 19.19 13.34 -23.71
CA MET A 116 20.26 12.54 -24.29
C MET A 116 19.89 12.02 -25.69
N SER A 117 18.64 11.60 -25.90
CA SER A 117 18.15 11.16 -27.21
C SER A 117 18.12 12.31 -28.23
N MET A 118 17.75 13.52 -27.81
CA MET A 118 17.75 14.72 -28.67
C MET A 118 19.16 15.07 -29.15
N VAL A 119 20.16 15.02 -28.26
CA VAL A 119 21.57 15.21 -28.65
C VAL A 119 22.00 14.13 -29.66
N GLY A 120 21.59 12.87 -29.45
CA GLY A 120 21.84 11.78 -30.40
C GLY A 120 21.19 12.01 -31.78
N LEU A 121 19.97 12.55 -31.82
CA LEU A 121 19.28 12.95 -33.05
C LEU A 121 20.00 14.06 -33.81
N ILE A 122 20.43 15.11 -33.10
CA ILE A 122 21.21 16.22 -33.69
C ILE A 122 22.50 15.68 -34.32
N TYR A 123 23.16 14.74 -33.65
CA TYR A 123 24.36 14.06 -34.19
C TYR A 123 24.05 13.16 -35.41
N SER A 124 22.88 12.51 -35.44
CA SER A 124 22.42 11.73 -36.60
C SER A 124 22.11 12.60 -37.83
N GLY A 125 21.84 13.89 -37.63
CA GLY A 125 21.68 14.87 -38.72
C GLY A 125 22.98 15.24 -39.44
N TYR A 126 24.15 14.92 -38.86
CA TYR A 126 25.43 15.20 -39.49
C TYR A 126 25.65 14.25 -40.70
N PRO A 127 25.97 14.78 -41.90
CA PRO A 127 26.03 14.01 -43.15
C PRO A 127 27.18 13.00 -43.24
N ILE A 128 27.94 12.83 -42.15
CA ILE A 128 29.12 11.96 -42.06
C ILE A 128 28.74 10.53 -41.61
N PHE A 129 27.57 10.33 -41.00
CA PHE A 129 27.17 9.04 -40.41
C PHE A 129 26.13 8.23 -41.21
N ASN A 130 26.22 6.90 -41.10
CA ASN A 130 25.52 5.88 -41.90
C ASN A 130 23.97 5.96 -41.78
N PRO A 131 23.19 5.89 -42.89
CA PRO A 131 21.73 5.99 -42.90
C PRO A 131 20.99 5.02 -41.97
N HIS A 132 21.58 3.87 -41.64
CA HIS A 132 20.97 2.91 -40.73
C HIS A 132 20.88 3.44 -39.29
N SER A 133 21.90 4.18 -38.83
CA SER A 133 21.94 4.78 -37.49
C SER A 133 20.86 5.87 -37.35
N ARG A 134 20.62 6.66 -38.40
CA ARG A 134 19.60 7.73 -38.42
C ARG A 134 18.18 7.20 -38.15
N ARG A 135 17.85 6.03 -38.71
CA ARG A 135 16.53 5.39 -38.55
C ARG A 135 16.32 4.88 -37.12
N ILE A 136 17.37 4.40 -36.46
CA ILE A 136 17.31 3.93 -35.07
C ILE A 136 17.05 5.11 -34.12
N TYR A 137 17.73 6.24 -34.30
CA TYR A 137 17.50 7.45 -33.47
C TYR A 137 16.08 8.02 -33.59
N LEU A 138 15.48 8.00 -34.79
CA LEU A 138 14.09 8.45 -34.98
C LEU A 138 13.08 7.57 -34.25
N LEU A 139 13.29 6.25 -34.22
CA LEU A 139 12.41 5.32 -33.51
C LEU A 139 12.51 5.50 -31.99
N VAL A 140 13.72 5.69 -31.45
CA VAL A 140 13.94 5.95 -30.02
C VAL A 140 13.28 7.26 -29.58
N ALA A 141 13.34 8.30 -30.41
CA ALA A 141 12.72 9.59 -30.10
C ALA A 141 11.18 9.54 -30.08
N LEU A 142 10.57 8.82 -31.03
CA LEU A 142 9.11 8.61 -31.04
C LEU A 142 8.64 7.79 -29.84
N TYR A 143 9.41 6.78 -29.44
CA TYR A 143 9.13 5.98 -28.25
C TYR A 143 9.15 6.85 -26.99
N PHE A 144 10.17 7.69 -26.81
CA PHE A 144 10.26 8.63 -25.68
C PHE A 144 9.19 9.73 -25.70
N GLY A 145 8.77 10.18 -26.88
CA GLY A 145 7.64 11.12 -27.00
C GLY A 145 6.33 10.50 -26.50
N SER A 146 6.09 9.22 -26.82
CA SER A 146 4.88 8.51 -26.39
C SER A 146 4.80 8.32 -24.87
N THR A 147 5.90 7.96 -24.22
CA THR A 147 5.94 7.77 -22.76
C THR A 147 5.70 9.06 -21.99
N SER A 148 6.19 10.20 -22.50
CA SER A 148 5.95 11.52 -21.90
C SER A 148 4.46 11.90 -21.91
N ILE A 149 3.75 11.65 -23.02
CA ILE A 149 2.31 11.89 -23.14
C ILE A 149 1.54 10.98 -22.18
N THR A 150 1.94 9.71 -22.05
CA THR A 150 1.33 8.78 -21.11
C THR A 150 1.49 9.27 -19.66
N CYS A 151 2.67 9.74 -19.26
CA CYS A 151 2.88 10.30 -17.92
C CYS A 151 2.02 11.54 -17.64
N PHE A 152 1.89 12.44 -18.63
CA PHE A 152 1.05 13.63 -18.50
C PHE A 152 -0.43 13.28 -18.37
N THR A 153 -0.93 12.34 -19.18
CA THR A 153 -2.33 11.88 -19.14
C THR A 153 -2.66 11.13 -17.85
N THR A 154 -1.75 10.31 -17.33
CA THR A 154 -1.97 9.65 -16.02
C THR A 154 -1.99 10.65 -14.86
N ALA A 155 -1.21 11.73 -14.91
CA ALA A 155 -1.20 12.75 -13.85
C ALA A 155 -2.55 13.50 -13.75
N PHE A 156 -3.19 13.78 -14.88
CA PHE A 156 -4.52 14.41 -14.90
C PHE A 156 -5.68 13.44 -14.62
N ALA A 157 -5.47 12.13 -14.78
CA ALA A 157 -6.50 11.13 -14.48
C ALA A 157 -6.54 10.74 -13.00
N VAL A 158 -5.45 10.98 -12.25
CA VAL A 158 -5.31 10.61 -10.84
C VAL A 158 -5.56 11.81 -9.90
N GLY A 159 -5.37 13.05 -10.37
CA GLY A 159 -5.70 14.28 -9.63
C GLY A 159 -7.15 14.72 -9.78
#